data_AF-A0A4R3LQS4-F1
#
_entry.id   AF-A0A4R3LQS4-F1
#
_cell.length_a   1.000
_cell.length_b   1.000
_cell.length_c   1.000
_cell.angle_alpha   90.00
_cell.angle_beta   90.00
_cell.angle_gamma   90.00
#
_symmetry.space_group_name_H-M   'P 1'
#
loop_
_entity.id
_entity.type
_entity.pdbx_description
1 polymer ?
#
loop_
_entity_poly.entity_id
_entity_poly.type
_entity_poly.pdbx_seq_one_letter_code
_entity_poly.pdbx_strand_id
1 'polypeptide(L)'
;MKPASALLIGIAFGVVIAGPAFSQAGNDPRPPTAPGPALPEPAPGETLSDQLERHEGVIPPARNLDPELSHPAPATGTMPVIPPPGSPGGDPTIQPK
;
A
#
# COMPACT_ATOMS: atom_id res chain seq x y z
N MET A 1 -18.89 56.14 10.51
CA MET A 1 -18.12 55.73 9.32
C MET A 1 -17.94 54.22 9.33
N LYS A 2 -18.49 53.53 8.32
CA LYS A 2 -18.20 52.16 7.84
C LYS A 2 -18.41 52.27 6.30
N PRO A 3 -17.70 51.56 5.40
CA PRO A 3 -17.39 50.14 5.54
C PRO A 3 -16.11 49.59 4.84
N ALA A 4 -15.88 48.28 5.05
CA ALA A 4 -15.54 47.24 4.05
C ALA A 4 -14.09 47.01 3.51
N SER A 5 -13.68 45.74 3.69
CA SER A 5 -13.25 44.74 2.68
C SER A 5 -11.85 44.75 2.05
N ALA A 6 -11.12 43.68 2.43
CA ALA A 6 -10.50 42.61 1.62
C ALA A 6 -9.74 42.92 0.31
N LEU A 7 -8.53 42.35 0.18
CA LEU A 7 -7.92 42.04 -1.11
C LEU A 7 -7.18 40.69 -1.07
N LEU A 8 -7.59 39.81 -1.99
CA LEU A 8 -7.03 38.51 -2.34
C LEU A 8 -5.74 38.66 -3.15
N ILE A 9 -4.78 37.75 -2.96
CA ILE A 9 -3.77 37.43 -3.99
C ILE A 9 -3.72 35.90 -4.12
N GLY A 10 -4.15 35.41 -5.27
CA GLY A 10 -4.06 34.02 -5.67
C GLY A 10 -2.76 33.72 -6.42
N ILE A 11 -2.35 32.45 -6.41
CA ILE A 11 -1.45 31.87 -7.42
C ILE A 11 -1.93 30.43 -7.67
N ALA A 12 -2.27 30.15 -8.93
CA ALA A 12 -2.50 28.83 -9.46
C ALA A 12 -1.16 28.18 -9.83
N PHE A 13 -0.94 26.91 -9.51
CA PHE A 13 0.02 26.06 -10.20
C PHE A 13 -0.40 24.59 -10.07
N GLY A 14 -0.78 24.00 -11.19
CA GLY A 14 -1.04 22.56 -11.29
C GLY A 14 0.26 21.78 -11.49
N VAL A 15 0.23 20.50 -11.09
CA VAL A 15 0.88 19.33 -11.72
C VAL A 15 0.51 18.12 -10.85
N VAL A 16 -0.17 17.12 -11.41
CA VAL A 16 -0.31 15.77 -10.81
C VAL A 16 0.48 14.81 -11.70
N ILE A 17 1.68 14.44 -11.26
CA ILE A 17 2.46 13.36 -11.86
C ILE A 17 2.07 12.07 -11.12
N ALA A 18 1.62 11.06 -11.85
CA ALA A 18 1.46 9.72 -11.34
C ALA A 18 2.84 9.17 -10.93
N GLY A 19 3.09 9.08 -9.62
CA GLY A 19 4.31 8.50 -9.03
C GLY A 19 4.14 7.01 -8.72
N PRO A 20 5.25 6.25 -8.57
CA PRO A 20 5.26 4.80 -8.42
C PRO A 20 4.60 4.37 -7.09
N ALA A 21 4.15 3.11 -7.01
CA ALA A 21 3.63 2.51 -5.79
C ALA A 21 4.72 2.46 -4.72
N PHE A 22 4.81 3.50 -3.91
CA PHE A 22 5.63 3.51 -2.70
C PHE A 22 5.04 2.53 -1.69
N SER A 23 5.88 1.68 -1.10
CA SER A 23 5.54 0.94 0.12
C SER A 23 4.89 1.91 1.10
N GLN A 24 3.76 1.52 1.67
CA GLN A 24 2.91 2.42 2.47
C GLN A 24 3.72 3.02 3.62
N ALA A 25 4.24 4.23 3.43
CA ALA A 25 4.66 5.08 4.51
C ALA A 25 3.39 5.33 5.32
N GLY A 26 3.32 4.79 6.55
CA GLY A 26 2.22 5.09 7.45
C GLY A 26 2.02 6.60 7.55
N ASN A 27 0.79 7.06 7.77
CA ASN A 27 0.38 8.47 7.77
C ASN A 27 1.00 9.33 8.90
N ASP A 28 2.12 8.91 9.48
CA ASP A 28 2.80 9.59 10.57
C ASP A 28 3.76 10.64 9.99
N PRO A 29 3.60 11.93 10.37
CA PRO A 29 4.32 13.06 9.77
C PRO A 29 5.81 13.14 10.17
N ARG A 30 6.29 12.27 11.08
CA ARG A 30 7.69 12.25 11.50
C ARG A 30 8.58 11.62 10.41
N PRO A 31 9.87 12.00 10.32
CA PRO A 31 10.80 11.46 9.33
C PRO A 31 10.92 9.91 9.40
N PRO A 32 11.25 9.21 8.30
CA PRO A 32 11.30 7.74 8.27
C PRO A 32 12.21 7.12 9.33
N THR A 33 13.33 7.80 9.64
CA THR A 33 14.31 7.43 10.66
C THR A 33 13.83 7.66 12.10
N ALA A 34 12.68 8.29 12.32
CA ALA A 34 12.12 8.44 13.64
C ALA A 34 11.70 7.07 14.20
N PRO A 35 11.94 6.80 15.50
CA PRO A 35 11.41 5.62 16.16
C PRO A 35 9.90 5.49 15.93
N GLY A 36 9.47 4.30 15.52
CA GLY A 36 8.05 4.01 15.32
C GLY A 36 7.27 3.98 16.63
N PRO A 37 5.93 4.03 16.56
CA PRO A 37 5.12 3.59 17.69
C PRO A 37 5.51 2.14 17.99
N ALA A 38 5.98 1.90 19.21
CA ALA A 38 6.39 0.57 19.67
C ALA A 38 5.47 0.12 20.79
N LEU A 39 5.11 -1.16 20.77
CA LEU A 39 4.47 -1.80 21.90
C LEU A 39 5.53 -2.13 22.96
N PRO A 40 5.14 -2.26 24.24
CA PRO A 40 6.00 -2.89 25.24
C PRO A 40 6.49 -4.25 24.73
N GLU A 41 7.71 -4.65 25.12
CA GLU A 41 8.24 -5.94 24.69
C GLU A 41 7.36 -7.10 25.19
N PRO A 42 7.24 -8.19 24.42
CA PRO A 42 6.50 -9.37 24.83
C PRO A 42 7.05 -9.94 26.14
N ALA A 43 6.16 -10.43 27.01
CA ALA A 43 6.58 -11.17 28.19
C ALA A 43 7.21 -12.53 27.78
N PRO A 44 8.12 -13.10 28.59
CA PRO A 44 8.67 -14.42 28.32
C PRO A 44 7.57 -15.48 28.17
N GLY A 45 7.53 -16.17 27.03
CA GLY A 45 6.53 -17.20 26.73
C GLY A 45 5.20 -16.69 26.18
N GLU A 46 5.07 -15.38 25.95
CA GLU A 46 3.87 -14.79 25.39
C GLU A 46 3.67 -15.12 23.90
N THR A 47 2.45 -15.46 23.50
CA THR A 47 2.10 -15.74 22.11
C THR A 47 1.67 -14.48 21.35
N LEU A 48 1.62 -14.55 20.02
CA LEU A 48 1.10 -13.44 19.21
C LEU A 48 -0.40 -13.17 19.48
N SER A 49 -1.17 -14.22 19.77
CA SER A 49 -2.57 -14.09 20.14
C SER A 49 -2.75 -13.26 21.40
N ASP A 50 -1.93 -13.52 22.43
CA ASP A 50 -1.96 -12.76 23.69
C ASP A 50 -1.62 -11.27 23.45
N GLN A 51 -0.62 -10.99 22.60
CA GLN A 51 -0.26 -9.62 22.23
C GLN A 51 -1.42 -8.91 21.53
N LEU A 52 -2.05 -9.56 20.55
CA LEU A 52 -3.18 -8.99 19.82
C LEU A 52 -4.36 -8.70 20.75
N GLU A 53 -4.66 -9.60 21.70
CA GLU A 53 -5.75 -9.39 22.67
C GLU A 53 -5.48 -8.17 23.57
N ARG A 54 -4.25 -7.99 24.05
CA ARG A 54 -3.89 -6.82 24.88
C ARG A 54 -3.87 -5.50 24.11
N HIS A 55 -3.63 -5.54 22.80
CA HIS A 55 -3.48 -4.36 21.94
C HIS A 55 -4.70 -4.12 21.04
N GLU A 56 -5.87 -4.63 21.43
CA GLU A 56 -7.15 -4.43 20.71
C GLU A 56 -7.07 -4.85 19.23
N GLY A 57 -6.23 -5.84 18.92
CA GLY A 57 -5.98 -6.33 17.57
C GLY A 57 -5.09 -5.44 16.70
N VAL A 58 -4.51 -4.36 17.23
CA VAL A 58 -3.67 -3.42 16.46
C VAL A 58 -2.22 -3.48 16.93
N ILE A 59 -1.36 -4.05 16.08
CA ILE A 59 0.09 -3.99 16.27
C ILE A 59 0.66 -2.96 15.29
N PRO A 60 1.27 -1.86 15.77
CA PRO A 60 1.88 -0.87 14.90
C PRO A 60 3.05 -1.50 14.14
N PRO A 61 3.17 -1.23 12.82
CA PRO A 61 4.30 -1.73 12.04
C PRO A 61 5.59 -1.06 12.52
N ALA A 62 6.69 -1.84 12.51
CA ALA A 62 8.01 -1.29 12.78
C ALA A 62 8.35 -0.22 11.73
N ARG A 63 8.78 0.97 12.19
CA ARG A 63 9.43 1.96 11.33
C ARG A 63 10.89 1.53 11.17
N ASN A 64 11.38 1.51 9.93
CA ASN A 64 12.70 1.02 9.52
C ASN A 64 12.79 -0.52 9.36
N LEU A 65 11.83 -1.11 8.64
CA LEU A 65 12.04 -2.43 8.04
C LEU A 65 13.26 -2.36 7.09
N ASP A 66 14.16 -3.34 7.22
CA ASP A 66 15.36 -3.43 6.40
C ASP A 66 14.99 -3.56 4.91
N PRO A 67 15.49 -2.68 4.01
CA PRO A 67 15.27 -2.79 2.57
C PRO A 67 15.68 -4.14 1.98
N GLU A 68 16.66 -4.83 2.59
CA GLU A 68 17.11 -6.16 2.18
C GLU A 68 16.10 -7.26 2.60
N LEU A 69 15.13 -6.96 3.46
CA LEU A 69 14.02 -7.85 3.84
C LEU A 69 12.94 -7.85 2.75
N SER A 70 13.34 -8.20 1.54
CA SER A 70 12.49 -8.30 0.37
C SER A 70 12.65 -9.69 -0.26
N HIS A 71 11.54 -10.32 -0.63
CA HIS A 71 11.54 -11.56 -1.39
C HIS A 71 10.97 -11.29 -2.79
N PRO A 72 11.62 -11.76 -3.86
CA PRO A 72 11.09 -11.63 -5.20
C PRO A 72 9.79 -12.42 -5.34
N ALA A 73 8.92 -11.98 -6.24
CA ALA A 73 7.74 -12.74 -6.60
C ALA A 73 8.15 -14.13 -7.11
N PRO A 74 7.37 -15.20 -6.81
CA PRO A 74 7.63 -16.52 -7.34
C PRO A 74 7.55 -16.53 -8.87
N ALA A 75 8.29 -17.43 -9.52
CA ALA A 75 8.17 -17.61 -10.96
C ALA A 75 6.76 -18.12 -11.30
N THR A 76 5.96 -17.27 -11.93
CA THR A 76 4.69 -17.67 -12.52
C THR A 76 4.99 -18.17 -13.93
N GLY A 77 4.80 -19.47 -14.17
CA GLY A 77 4.93 -20.04 -15.51
C GLY A 77 3.96 -19.40 -16.50
N THR A 78 4.05 -19.78 -17.78
CA THR A 78 3.05 -19.37 -18.78
C THR A 78 1.70 -20.02 -18.48
N MET A 79 0.69 -19.20 -18.20
CA MET A 79 -0.71 -19.65 -18.18
C MET A 79 -1.20 -19.77 -19.63
N PRO A 80 -1.47 -20.99 -20.15
CA PRO A 80 -1.96 -21.13 -21.51
C PRO A 80 -3.40 -20.61 -21.59
N VAL A 81 -3.59 -19.52 -22.33
CA VAL A 81 -4.92 -19.04 -22.71
C VAL A 81 -5.32 -19.78 -23.99
N ILE A 82 -6.44 -20.50 -23.96
CA ILE A 82 -7.07 -20.99 -25.19
C ILE A 82 -7.75 -19.79 -25.86
N PRO A 83 -7.39 -19.40 -27.10
CA PRO A 83 -8.02 -18.28 -27.78
C PRO A 83 -9.54 -18.50 -27.89
N PRO A 84 -10.36 -17.44 -27.74
CA PRO A 84 -11.79 -17.60 -27.92
C PRO A 84 -12.09 -18.07 -29.36
N PRO A 85 -13.16 -18.86 -29.56
CA PRO A 85 -13.60 -19.28 -30.89
C PRO A 85 -13.70 -18.06 -31.82
N GLY A 86 -13.07 -18.14 -33.00
CA GLY A 86 -13.05 -17.06 -34.00
C GLY A 86 -11.92 -16.03 -33.89
N SER A 87 -11.03 -16.10 -32.88
CA SER A 87 -9.77 -15.33 -32.86
C SER A 87 -8.64 -16.06 -33.61
N PRO A 88 -7.60 -15.34 -34.11
CA PRO A 88 -6.44 -15.99 -34.74
C PRO A 88 -5.81 -17.04 -33.80
N GLY A 89 -5.83 -18.31 -34.21
CA GLY A 89 -5.32 -19.44 -33.43
C GLY A 89 -6.38 -20.21 -32.59
N GLY A 90 -7.64 -19.77 -32.57
CA GLY A 90 -8.76 -20.49 -31.93
C GLY A 90 -9.60 -21.26 -32.93
N ASP A 91 -10.12 -22.43 -32.54
CA ASP A 91 -11.06 -23.20 -33.36
C ASP A 91 -12.43 -22.50 -33.39
N PRO A 92 -12.90 -22.05 -34.57
CA PRO A 92 -14.18 -21.35 -34.69
C PRO A 92 -15.41 -22.26 -34.54
N THR A 93 -15.24 -23.58 -34.52
CA THR A 93 -16.35 -24.55 -34.43
C THR A 93 -16.80 -24.85 -33.00
N ILE A 94 -16.07 -24.38 -32.00
CA ILE A 94 -16.39 -24.60 -30.59
C ILE A 94 -17.42 -23.58 -30.11
N GLN A 95 -18.59 -24.07 -29.68
CA GLN A 95 -19.63 -23.25 -29.03
C GLN A 95 -19.51 -23.35 -27.50
N PRO A 96 -19.30 -22.24 -26.77
CA PRO A 96 -19.33 -22.24 -25.30
C PRO A 96 -20.71 -22.66 -24.75
N LYS A 97 -20.74 -23.28 -23.57
CA LYS A 97 -21.96 -23.71 -22.87
C LYS A 97 -22.65 -22.57 -22.14
#